data_AF-A0A971F2I5-F1
#
_entry.id   AF-A0A971F2I5-F1
#
_cell.length_a   1.000
_cell.length_b   1.000
_cell.length_c   1.000
_cell.angle_alpha   90.00
_cell.angle_beta   90.00
_cell.angle_gamma   90.00
#
_symmetry.space_group_name_H-M   'P 1'
#
loop_
_entity.id
_entity.type
_entity.pdbx_description
1 polymer ?
#
loop_
_entity_poly.entity_id
_entity_poly.type
_entity_poly.pdbx_seq_one_letter_code
_entity_poly.pdbx_strand_id
1 'polypeptide(L)'
;LKDGQAINTGEIIMTITSPDKDKDSTYNKTYIISGKSEHTDVVISIARLNRSKEEYEIIANRNGETSWGIGASGIFSKEIDLEAGVNNLMFVSYRKSEMEGSKIQYNSVTISLQERSVIDAALKKDPIVIQEPVIQKEPIMQDEPVVKKPSSIFDSFKAFVSELFNGKTK
;
A
#
# COMPACT_ATOMS: atom_id res chain seq x y z
N LEU A 1 -11.61 13.22 24.16
CA LEU A 1 -11.98 13.97 22.94
C LEU A 1 -13.20 13.29 22.35
N LYS A 2 -14.40 13.84 22.53
CA LYS A 2 -15.63 13.29 21.91
C LYS A 2 -15.61 13.68 20.43
N ASP A 3 -15.81 12.70 19.55
CA ASP A 3 -16.06 12.84 18.11
C ASP A 3 -14.96 13.36 17.18
N GLY A 4 -13.67 13.15 17.50
CA GLY A 4 -12.61 12.99 16.48
C GLY A 4 -12.43 14.09 15.42
N GLN A 5 -13.05 15.26 15.58
CA GLN A 5 -12.87 16.36 14.64
C GLN A 5 -11.52 16.99 14.92
N ALA A 6 -10.72 17.10 13.87
CA ALA A 6 -9.51 17.89 13.86
C ALA A 6 -9.83 19.28 14.39
N ILE A 7 -9.23 19.65 15.53
CA ILE A 7 -9.29 21.02 16.01
C ILE A 7 -8.47 21.83 14.99
N ASN A 8 -9.15 22.52 14.09
CA ASN A 8 -8.52 23.38 13.11
C ASN A 8 -8.09 24.66 13.83
N THR A 9 -6.83 24.69 14.28
CA THR A 9 -6.17 25.86 14.88
C THR A 9 -5.71 26.88 13.82
N GLY A 10 -6.02 26.66 12.53
CA GLY A 10 -5.56 27.48 11.40
C GLY A 10 -4.19 27.08 10.86
N GLU A 11 -3.36 26.39 11.65
CA GLU A 11 -2.05 25.87 11.25
C GLU A 11 -2.11 24.35 11.07
N ILE A 12 -1.83 23.87 9.86
CA ILE A 12 -1.76 22.43 9.57
C ILE A 12 -0.35 21.94 9.91
N ILE A 13 -0.21 21.25 11.04
CA ILE A 13 1.04 20.64 11.49
C ILE A 13 1.40 19.46 10.58
N MET A 14 0.42 18.67 10.14
CA MET A 14 0.66 17.48 9.33
C MET A 14 -0.52 17.15 8.42
N THR A 15 -0.22 16.64 7.23
CA THR A 15 -1.19 16.07 6.31
C THR A 15 -1.00 14.56 6.23
N ILE A 16 -2.04 13.79 6.57
CA ILE A 16 -2.06 12.34 6.37
C ILE A 16 -2.29 12.07 4.87
N THR A 17 -1.45 11.23 4.28
CA THR A 17 -1.51 10.87 2.85
C THR A 17 -1.93 9.42 2.63
N SER A 18 -1.81 8.58 3.66
CA SER A 18 -2.38 7.23 3.70
C SER A 18 -2.86 6.94 5.13
N PRO A 19 -4.15 6.65 5.36
CA PRO A 19 -5.22 6.60 4.35
C PRO A 19 -5.46 7.97 3.68
N ASP A 20 -5.92 7.96 2.42
CA ASP A 20 -6.24 9.16 1.64
C ASP A 20 -7.68 9.67 1.87
N LYS A 21 -8.45 8.93 2.68
CA LYS A 21 -9.86 9.18 3.02
C LYS A 21 -10.08 8.93 4.51
N ASP A 22 -11.13 9.55 5.05
CA ASP A 22 -11.53 9.36 6.46
C ASP A 22 -11.98 7.92 6.77
N LYS A 23 -12.39 7.16 5.74
CA LYS A 23 -12.83 5.77 5.86
C LYS A 23 -12.19 4.93 4.76
N ASP A 24 -11.59 3.82 5.17
CA ASP A 24 -10.98 2.84 4.27
C ASP A 24 -11.24 1.40 4.75
N SER A 25 -10.98 0.42 3.88
CA SER A 25 -11.10 -1.00 4.20
C SER A 25 -10.00 -1.83 3.55
N THR A 26 -9.56 -2.85 4.26
CA THR A 26 -8.48 -3.74 3.81
C THR A 26 -8.76 -5.19 4.22
N TYR A 27 -8.16 -6.13 3.50
CA TYR A 27 -8.11 -7.55 3.89
C TYR A 27 -6.79 -7.93 4.57
N ASN A 28 -5.84 -6.99 4.64
CA ASN A 28 -4.55 -7.20 5.25
C ASN A 28 -4.62 -6.85 6.73
N LYS A 29 -4.06 -7.73 7.57
CA LYS A 29 -3.96 -7.50 9.01
C LYS A 29 -3.05 -6.31 9.36
N THR A 30 -2.27 -5.82 8.40
CA THR A 30 -1.41 -4.66 8.57
C THR A 30 -1.86 -3.52 7.66
N TYR A 31 -1.54 -2.30 8.07
CA TYR A 31 -1.86 -1.10 7.32
C TYR A 31 -0.69 -0.12 7.31
N ILE A 32 -0.40 0.44 6.14
CA ILE A 32 0.64 1.45 5.97
C ILE A 32 0.02 2.82 6.14
N ILE A 33 0.52 3.53 7.14
CA ILE A 33 0.16 4.90 7.43
C ILE A 33 1.30 5.78 6.94
N SER A 34 0.95 6.83 6.20
CA SER A 34 1.90 7.79 5.69
C SER A 34 1.37 9.21 5.84
N GLY A 35 2.28 10.16 5.92
CA GLY A 35 1.92 11.56 5.91
C GLY A 35 3.14 12.44 5.70
N LYS A 36 2.86 13.73 5.50
CA LYS A 36 3.87 14.75 5.25
C LYS A 36 3.60 16.02 6.06
N SER A 37 4.64 16.80 6.27
CA SER A 37 4.62 18.11 6.90
C SER A 37 5.70 18.99 6.28
N GLU A 38 5.44 20.30 6.29
CA GLU A 38 6.44 21.32 5.97
C GLU A 38 7.32 21.67 7.19
N HIS A 39 6.97 21.17 8.38
CA HIS A 39 7.74 21.37 9.61
C HIS A 39 8.69 20.19 9.84
N THR A 40 9.92 20.47 10.25
CA THR A 40 10.94 19.43 10.46
C THR A 40 10.99 18.89 11.89
N ASP A 41 10.24 19.50 12.80
CA ASP A 41 10.24 19.23 14.24
C ASP A 41 8.95 18.56 14.74
N VAL A 42 8.18 17.95 13.84
CA VAL A 42 6.91 17.28 14.19
C VAL A 42 7.16 15.91 14.80
N VAL A 43 6.36 15.61 15.82
CA VAL A 43 6.15 14.26 16.34
C VAL A 43 4.74 13.81 16.00
N ILE A 44 4.62 12.56 15.61
CA ILE A 44 3.34 11.89 15.43
C ILE A 44 3.25 10.64 16.32
N SER A 45 2.08 10.45 16.91
CA SER A 45 1.64 9.21 17.55
C SER A 45 0.28 8.79 17.00
N ILE A 46 -0.04 7.50 17.14
CA ILE A 46 -1.34 6.96 16.74
C ILE A 46 -2.00 6.36 17.96
N ALA A 47 -3.27 6.69 18.15
CA ALA A 47 -4.14 6.07 19.13
C ALA A 47 -5.26 5.29 18.44
N ARG A 48 -5.73 4.21 19.08
CA ARG A 48 -6.90 3.44 18.69
C ARG A 48 -7.98 3.57 19.75
N LEU A 49 -9.24 3.71 19.33
CA LEU A 49 -10.37 3.68 20.26
C LEU A 49 -10.54 2.27 20.84
N ASN A 50 -10.30 2.13 22.15
CA ASN A 50 -10.68 0.97 22.92
C ASN A 50 -12.19 1.04 23.20
N ARG A 51 -12.97 0.21 22.50
CA ARG A 51 -14.44 0.22 22.58
C ARG A 51 -14.99 -0.16 23.94
N SER A 52 -14.27 -0.98 24.69
CA SER A 52 -14.71 -1.43 26.01
C SER A 52 -14.62 -0.33 27.06
N LYS A 53 -13.67 0.60 26.89
CA LYS A 53 -13.44 1.74 27.80
C LYS A 53 -13.95 3.07 27.26
N GLU A 54 -14.34 3.11 25.98
CA GLU A 54 -14.67 4.34 25.24
C GLU A 54 -13.53 5.38 25.22
N GLU A 55 -12.27 4.90 25.30
CA GLU A 55 -11.07 5.74 25.40
C GLU A 55 -10.08 5.41 24.29
N TYR A 56 -9.34 6.43 23.82
CA TYR A 56 -8.26 6.23 22.86
C TYR A 56 -6.97 5.82 23.58
N GLU A 57 -6.40 4.70 23.17
CA GLU A 57 -5.13 4.17 23.70
C GLU A 57 -4.04 4.28 22.63
N ILE A 58 -2.85 4.76 23.01
CA ILE A 58 -1.70 4.86 22.10
C ILE A 58 -1.26 3.45 21.71
N ILE A 59 -1.06 3.22 20.41
CA ILE A 59 -0.62 1.93 19.87
C ILE A 59 0.82 2.02 19.36
N ALA A 60 1.51 0.89 19.40
CA ALA A 60 2.83 0.75 18.78
C ALA A 60 2.70 0.33 17.31
N ASN A 61 3.69 0.68 16.50
CA ASN A 61 3.90 0.04 15.19
C ASN A 61 4.47 -1.39 15.36
N ARG A 62 4.70 -2.07 14.24
CA ARG A 62 5.30 -3.41 14.23
C ARG A 62 6.73 -3.49 14.79
N ASN A 63 7.41 -2.35 14.95
CA ASN A 63 8.73 -2.26 15.56
C ASN A 63 8.69 -1.99 17.07
N GLY A 64 7.50 -1.85 17.67
CA GLY A 64 7.33 -1.53 19.10
C GLY A 64 7.45 -0.03 19.43
N GLU A 65 7.56 0.84 18.43
CA GLU A 65 7.63 2.29 18.61
C GLU A 65 6.21 2.89 18.69
N THR A 66 5.98 3.85 19.59
CA THR A 66 4.67 4.50 19.80
C THR A 66 4.61 5.96 19.34
N SER A 67 5.77 6.54 19.00
CA SER A 67 5.89 7.90 18.50
C SER A 67 7.05 8.01 17.52
N TRP A 68 6.90 8.89 16.53
CA TRP A 68 7.89 9.07 15.48
C TRP A 68 8.13 10.56 15.23
N GLY A 69 9.40 10.95 15.25
CA GLY A 69 9.81 12.24 14.70
C GLY A 69 9.96 12.11 13.20
N ILE A 70 9.34 13.01 12.43
CA ILE A 70 9.42 12.96 10.95
C ILE A 70 10.75 13.51 10.43
N GLY A 71 11.40 14.40 11.20
CA GLY A 71 12.71 14.95 10.88
C GLY A 71 12.73 15.80 9.61
N ALA A 72 13.92 15.99 9.05
CA ALA A 72 14.17 16.91 7.94
C ALA A 72 13.53 16.50 6.59
N SER A 73 13.15 15.23 6.42
CA SER A 73 12.47 14.77 5.20
C SER A 73 11.03 15.27 5.12
N GLY A 74 10.44 15.67 6.26
CA GLY A 74 9.04 16.06 6.34
C GLY A 74 8.06 14.93 6.05
N ILE A 75 8.51 13.67 5.92
CA ILE A 75 7.67 12.53 5.51
C ILE A 75 7.85 11.39 6.51
N PHE A 76 6.76 10.70 6.83
CA PHE A 76 6.82 9.43 7.54
C PHE A 76 5.98 8.37 6.82
N SER A 77 6.38 7.11 7.01
CA SER A 77 5.64 5.93 6.59
C SER A 77 5.90 4.82 7.61
N LYS A 78 4.83 4.29 8.21
CA LYS A 78 4.90 3.27 9.27
C LYS A 78 3.79 2.24 9.08
N GLU A 79 4.11 1.00 9.42
CA GLU A 79 3.17 -0.11 9.36
C GLU A 79 2.65 -0.45 10.76
N ILE A 80 1.33 -0.56 10.89
CA ILE A 80 0.66 -0.94 12.15
C ILE A 80 -0.14 -2.24 11.94
N ASP A 81 -0.35 -2.98 13.03
CA ASP A 81 -1.26 -4.12 13.06
C ASP A 81 -2.70 -3.64 13.30
N LEU A 82 -3.67 -4.16 12.57
CA LEU A 82 -5.10 -3.91 12.73
C LEU A 82 -5.76 -5.01 13.56
N GLU A 83 -6.74 -4.62 14.37
CA GLU A 83 -7.68 -5.56 14.99
C GLU A 83 -8.76 -6.01 14.00
N ALA A 84 -9.38 -7.16 14.26
CA ALA A 84 -10.50 -7.64 13.46
C ALA A 84 -11.66 -6.63 13.50
N GLY A 85 -12.27 -6.38 12.34
CA GLY A 85 -13.37 -5.43 12.20
C GLY A 85 -12.89 -3.98 12.12
N VAL A 86 -13.62 -3.08 12.78
CA VAL A 86 -13.51 -1.64 12.57
C VAL A 86 -12.53 -0.99 13.57
N ASN A 87 -11.44 -0.45 13.03
CA ASN A 87 -10.38 0.25 13.77
C ASN A 87 -10.59 1.76 13.64
N ASN A 88 -11.00 2.42 14.73
CA ASN A 88 -11.06 3.89 14.78
C ASN A 88 -9.72 4.41 15.26
N LEU A 89 -8.96 5.04 14.38
CA LEU A 89 -7.63 5.54 14.64
C LEU A 89 -7.66 7.06 14.78
N MET A 90 -6.77 7.58 15.63
CA MET A 90 -6.56 9.00 15.81
C MET A 90 -5.06 9.29 15.74
N PHE A 91 -4.68 10.07 14.75
CA PHE A 91 -3.36 10.68 14.64
C PHE A 91 -3.27 11.85 15.61
N VAL A 92 -2.21 11.88 16.39
CA VAL A 92 -1.88 12.96 17.30
C VAL A 92 -0.55 13.53 16.82
N SER A 93 -0.56 14.79 16.38
CA SER A 93 0.62 15.46 15.84
C SER A 93 0.85 16.79 16.52
N TYR A 94 2.12 17.09 16.82
CA TYR A 94 2.52 18.34 17.46
C TYR A 94 3.96 18.69 17.09
N ARG A 95 4.31 19.97 17.18
CA ARG A 95 5.67 20.47 16.95
C ARG A 95 6.44 20.49 18.28
N LYS A 96 7.66 19.95 18.30
CA LYS A 96 8.49 19.93 19.53
C LYS A 96 8.88 21.34 19.97
N SER A 97 9.13 22.25 19.02
CA SER A 97 9.51 23.64 19.32
C SER A 97 8.38 24.48 19.89
N GLU A 98 7.13 24.02 19.76
CA GLU A 98 5.93 24.78 20.12
C GLU A 98 5.01 24.00 21.07
N MET A 99 5.60 23.25 22.01
CA MET A 99 4.88 22.52 23.07
C MET A 99 4.23 23.48 24.10
N GLU A 100 3.38 24.39 23.63
CA GLU A 100 2.28 24.92 24.42
C GLU A 100 1.08 24.00 24.16
N GLY A 101 0.44 23.48 25.21
CA GLY A 101 -0.56 22.40 25.14
C GLY A 101 -1.80 22.67 24.27
N SER A 102 -1.91 23.84 23.68
CA SER A 102 -2.97 24.28 22.74
C SER A 102 -2.66 24.00 21.26
N LYS A 103 -1.43 23.61 20.88
CA LYS A 103 -1.03 23.39 19.48
C LYS A 103 -0.87 21.91 19.10
N ILE A 104 -1.85 21.09 19.45
CA ILE A 104 -1.92 19.69 19.02
C ILE A 104 -2.95 19.56 17.91
N GLN A 105 -2.55 18.96 16.79
CA GLN A 105 -3.45 18.59 15.72
C GLN A 105 -3.86 17.12 15.87
N TYR A 106 -5.17 16.90 15.81
CA TYR A 106 -5.79 15.58 15.76
C TYR A 106 -6.33 15.30 14.37
N ASN A 107 -6.19 14.07 13.87
CA ASN A 107 -6.89 13.62 12.66
C ASN A 107 -7.42 12.22 12.91
N SER A 108 -8.70 11.98 12.62
CA SER A 108 -9.33 10.68 12.86
C SER A 108 -9.69 9.99 11.57
N VAL A 109 -9.41 8.68 11.52
CA VAL A 109 -9.71 7.83 10.36
C VAL A 109 -10.28 6.50 10.84
N THR A 110 -11.07 5.88 9.99
CA THR A 110 -11.66 4.56 10.26
C THR A 110 -11.16 3.56 9.24
N ILE A 111 -10.53 2.48 9.71
CA ILE A 111 -10.02 1.41 8.84
C ILE A 111 -10.72 0.11 9.20
N SER A 112 -11.41 -0.50 8.24
CA SER A 112 -12.12 -1.77 8.45
C SER A 112 -11.30 -2.95 7.92
N LEU A 113 -10.89 -3.86 8.82
CA LEU A 113 -10.32 -5.14 8.45
C LEU A 113 -11.45 -6.13 8.11
N GLN A 114 -11.59 -6.42 6.82
CA GLN A 114 -12.59 -7.35 6.30
C GLN A 114 -12.08 -8.80 6.40
N GLU A 115 -12.96 -9.73 6.76
CA GLU A 115 -12.66 -11.15 6.73
C GLU A 115 -12.54 -11.64 5.28
N ARG A 116 -11.54 -12.49 5.00
CA ARG A 116 -11.31 -13.04 3.65
C ARG A 116 -12.41 -14.00 3.15
N SER A 117 -13.39 -14.38 3.99
CA SER A 117 -14.43 -15.36 3.62
C SER A 117 -15.26 -14.93 2.41
N VAL A 118 -15.35 -13.62 2.15
CA VAL A 118 -16.08 -13.07 0.99
C VAL A 118 -15.36 -13.37 -0.34
N ILE A 119 -14.03 -13.53 -0.33
CA ILE A 119 -13.22 -13.83 -1.53
C ILE A 119 -13.26 -15.32 -1.86
N ASP A 120 -13.22 -16.20 -0.85
CA ASP A 120 -13.30 -17.65 -1.05
C ASP A 120 -14.64 -18.07 -1.69
N ALA A 121 -15.72 -17.33 -1.42
CA ALA A 121 -17.00 -17.53 -2.08
C ALA A 121 -17.00 -17.04 -3.54
N ALA A 122 -16.24 -16.00 -3.87
CA ALA A 122 -16.14 -15.43 -5.23
C ALA A 122 -15.20 -16.24 -6.15
N LEU A 123 -14.14 -16.85 -5.62
CA LEU A 123 -13.19 -17.69 -6.36
C LEU A 123 -13.67 -19.13 -6.60
N LYS A 124 -14.78 -19.55 -5.97
CA LYS A 124 -15.42 -20.86 -6.18
C LYS A 124 -16.37 -20.93 -7.36
N LYS A 125 -16.36 -19.95 -8.28
CA LYS A 125 -17.12 -20.04 -9.53
C LYS A 125 -16.24 -20.54 -10.67
N ASP A 126 -16.46 -21.82 -10.93
CA ASP A 126 -16.25 -22.62 -12.15
C ASP A 126 -14.82 -22.73 -12.72
N PRO A 127 -14.24 -23.95 -12.82
CA PRO A 127 -13.08 -24.16 -13.67
C PRO A 127 -13.49 -23.84 -15.12
N ILE A 128 -12.86 -22.83 -15.71
CA ILE A 128 -12.95 -22.58 -17.15
C ILE A 128 -12.32 -23.80 -17.83
N VAL A 129 -13.16 -24.76 -18.24
CA VAL A 129 -12.75 -25.83 -19.16
C VAL A 129 -12.60 -25.16 -20.52
N ILE A 130 -11.38 -24.73 -20.82
CA ILE A 130 -11.02 -24.32 -22.17
C ILE A 130 -10.99 -25.60 -23.00
N GLN A 131 -12.07 -25.88 -23.74
CA GLN A 131 -12.00 -26.91 -24.78
C GLN A 131 -11.09 -26.38 -25.88
N GLU A 132 -9.97 -27.06 -26.12
CA GLU A 132 -9.10 -26.76 -27.26
C GLU A 132 -9.92 -26.87 -28.56
N PRO A 133 -9.79 -25.92 -29.51
CA PRO A 133 -10.49 -26.02 -30.78
C PRO A 133 -9.91 -27.19 -31.58
N VAL A 134 -10.77 -28.15 -31.93
CA VAL A 134 -10.42 -29.27 -32.82
C VAL A 134 -10.19 -28.71 -34.22
N ILE A 135 -8.92 -28.54 -34.60
CA ILE A 135 -8.51 -28.22 -35.97
C ILE A 135 -8.76 -29.45 -36.83
N GLN A 136 -9.76 -29.41 -37.72
CA GLN A 136 -9.90 -30.40 -38.79
C GLN A 136 -8.77 -30.20 -39.79
N LYS A 137 -7.92 -31.23 -39.93
CA LYS A 137 -6.81 -31.24 -40.90
C LYS A 137 -7.38 -31.43 -42.31
N GLU A 138 -7.18 -30.44 -43.19
CA GLU A 138 -7.28 -30.65 -44.64
C GLU A 138 -6.09 -31.49 -45.15
N PRO A 139 -6.25 -32.29 -46.21
CA PRO A 139 -5.19 -33.16 -46.73
C PRO A 139 -4.15 -32.36 -47.53
N ILE A 140 -2.88 -32.55 -47.19
CA ILE A 140 -1.74 -31.93 -47.87
C ILE A 140 -1.29 -32.88 -49.00
N MET A 141 -1.37 -32.43 -50.26
CA MET A 141 -0.65 -33.09 -51.37
C MET A 141 0.82 -32.64 -51.38
N GLN A 142 1.73 -33.62 -51.45
CA GLN A 142 3.17 -33.44 -51.57
C GLN A 142 3.57 -33.15 -53.02
N ASP A 143 4.57 -32.29 -53.23
CA ASP A 143 5.84 -32.66 -53.90
C ASP A 143 6.92 -31.56 -53.75
N GLU A 144 8.17 -32.02 -53.62
CA GLU A 144 9.46 -31.34 -53.27
C GLU A 144 10.07 -30.47 -54.43
N PRO A 145 11.29 -29.85 -54.39
CA PRO A 145 12.38 -29.89 -53.39
C PRO A 145 13.19 -28.59 -53.05
N VAL A 146 13.78 -28.64 -51.83
CA VAL A 146 15.05 -28.12 -51.27
C VAL A 146 15.81 -26.94 -51.92
N VAL A 147 15.99 -25.85 -51.14
CA VAL A 147 17.24 -25.03 -51.10
C VAL A 147 17.58 -24.63 -49.64
N LYS A 148 18.89 -24.59 -49.33
CA LYS A 148 19.57 -24.56 -48.03
C LYS A 148 19.45 -23.22 -47.22
N LYS A 149 19.38 -23.38 -45.89
CA LYS A 149 19.44 -22.43 -44.71
C LYS A 149 20.64 -21.46 -44.68
N PRO A 150 20.77 -20.49 -43.72
CA PRO A 150 20.03 -20.21 -42.45
C PRO A 150 19.56 -18.72 -42.38
N SER A 151 18.93 -18.13 -41.35
CA SER A 151 19.13 -18.16 -39.89
C SER A 151 17.86 -17.68 -39.18
N SER A 152 17.65 -18.22 -37.99
CA SER A 152 16.47 -18.03 -37.17
C SER A 152 16.43 -16.61 -36.62
N ILE A 153 15.22 -16.03 -36.53
CA ILE A 153 14.90 -14.80 -35.78
C ILE A 153 15.51 -14.82 -34.36
N PHE A 154 15.77 -16.00 -33.81
CA PHE A 154 16.46 -16.19 -32.54
C PHE A 154 17.92 -15.69 -32.50
N ASP A 155 18.64 -15.71 -33.62
CA ASP A 155 20.03 -15.25 -33.66
C ASP A 155 20.10 -13.71 -33.61
N SER A 156 19.14 -13.02 -34.25
CA SER A 156 18.99 -11.57 -34.15
C SER A 156 18.58 -11.10 -32.75
N PHE A 157 17.75 -11.89 -32.04
CA PHE A 157 17.34 -11.57 -30.67
C PHE A 157 18.49 -11.72 -29.66
N LYS A 158 19.34 -12.75 -29.82
CA LYS A 158 20.53 -12.93 -28.96
C LYS A 158 21.56 -11.81 -29.13
N ALA A 159 21.75 -11.30 -30.36
CA ALA A 159 22.65 -10.18 -30.61
C ALA A 159 22.16 -8.90 -29.93
N PHE A 160 20.86 -8.59 -30.04
CA PHE A 160 20.23 -7.42 -29.42
C PHE A 160 20.33 -7.44 -27.88
N VAL A 161 20.10 -8.60 -27.25
CA VAL A 161 20.20 -8.72 -25.79
C VAL A 161 21.64 -8.58 -25.30
N SER A 162 22.64 -9.07 -26.05
CA SER A 162 24.04 -8.94 -25.66
C SER A 162 24.55 -7.49 -25.69
N GLU A 163 24.02 -6.67 -26.61
CA GLU A 163 24.39 -5.25 -26.76
C GLU A 163 23.82 -4.37 -25.63
N LEU A 164 22.62 -4.71 -25.13
CA LEU A 164 21.94 -4.00 -24.04
C LEU A 164 22.62 -4.16 -22.67
N PHE A 165 23.32 -5.27 -22.43
CA PHE A 165 23.89 -5.60 -21.11
C PHE A 165 25.42 -5.41 -21.00
N ASN A 166 26.12 -5.09 -22.10
CA ASN A 166 27.58 -4.86 -22.10
C ASN A 166 28.01 -3.40 -22.36
N GLY A 167 27.10 -2.44 -22.23
CA GLY A 167 27.41 -1.00 -22.21
C GLY A 167 28.10 -0.57 -20.91
N LYS A 168 29.40 -0.87 -20.81
CA LYS A 168 30.31 -0.37 -19.77
C LYS A 168 30.36 1.16 -19.74
N THR A 169 30.32 1.68 -18.52
CA THR A 169 31.24 2.71 -17.99
C THR A 169 32.04 3.48 -19.03
N LYS A 170 31.73 4.77 -19.15
CA LYS A 170 32.73 5.82 -19.32
C LYS A 170 32.58 6.81 -18.18
#